data_AF-A0A5N9ABU2-F1
#
_entry.id   AF-A0A5N9ABU2-F1
#
_cell.length_a   1.000
_cell.length_b   1.000
_cell.length_c   1.000
_cell.angle_alpha   90.00
_cell.angle_beta   90.00
_cell.angle_gamma   90.00
#
_symmetry.space_group_name_H-M   'P 1'
#
loop_
_entity.id
_entity.type
_entity.pdbx_description
1 polymer ?
#
loop_
_entity_poly.entity_id
_entity_poly.type
_entity_poly.pdbx_seq_one_letter_code
_entity_poly.pdbx_strand_id
1 'polypeptide(L)'
;MPAPTAVPIQKIFPDDYSDNPYDPSIIGILDKDTNISNIFGDNNRDYVGFTIKENFFVEAINLIDYYGQDKIAFFAIQKNDKFTAEDDITKMLSYGHFGPESSYNKVGQNILYYSKNMDSNRDKVVLDPGDYVMRIQQGNSENASYEFKLIIRAKNK
;
A
#
# COMPACT_ATOMS: atom_id res chain seq x y z
N MET A 1 -24.05 25.24 -26.26
CA MET A 1 -24.09 23.78 -26.02
C MET A 1 -23.49 23.51 -24.65
N PRO A 2 -24.14 22.77 -23.75
CA PRO A 2 -23.48 22.31 -22.53
C PRO A 2 -22.41 21.28 -22.89
N ALA A 3 -21.25 21.33 -22.22
CA ALA A 3 -20.19 20.35 -22.37
C ALA A 3 -20.67 18.97 -21.89
N PRO A 4 -20.23 17.87 -22.52
CA PRO A 4 -20.54 16.54 -22.02
C PRO A 4 -19.93 16.36 -20.63
N THR A 5 -20.77 16.18 -19.63
CA THR A 5 -20.36 15.79 -18.28
C THR A 5 -19.82 14.36 -18.39
N ALA A 6 -18.50 14.19 -18.33
CA ALA A 6 -17.92 12.86 -18.21
C ALA A 6 -18.47 12.22 -16.94
N VAL A 7 -19.21 11.12 -17.09
CA VAL A 7 -19.65 10.31 -15.95
C VAL A 7 -18.37 9.71 -15.36
N PRO A 8 -18.07 9.89 -14.06
CA PRO A 8 -16.94 9.24 -13.44
C PRO A 8 -17.10 7.74 -13.65
N ILE A 9 -16.12 7.10 -14.30
CA ILE A 9 -16.08 5.64 -14.38
C ILE A 9 -15.95 5.15 -12.95
N GLN A 10 -17.01 4.56 -12.40
CA GLN A 10 -17.00 4.00 -11.06
C GLN A 10 -16.02 2.83 -11.08
N LYS A 11 -14.86 3.03 -10.49
CA LYS A 11 -13.80 2.04 -10.37
C LYS A 11 -14.35 0.88 -9.55
N ILE A 12 -14.38 -0.32 -10.12
CA ILE A 12 -14.82 -1.53 -9.42
C ILE A 12 -13.62 -2.03 -8.63
N PHE A 13 -13.75 -2.03 -7.30
CA PHE A 13 -12.74 -2.55 -6.38
C PHE A 13 -13.06 -4.02 -6.05
N PRO A 14 -12.07 -4.84 -5.65
CA PRO A 14 -12.31 -6.18 -5.11
C PRO A 14 -13.18 -6.13 -3.84
N ASP A 15 -13.60 -7.31 -3.36
CA ASP A 15 -14.19 -7.45 -2.02
C ASP A 15 -13.24 -6.83 -0.96
N ASP A 16 -13.84 -6.28 0.10
CA ASP A 16 -13.12 -5.57 1.15
C ASP A 16 -11.99 -6.43 1.75
N TYR A 17 -10.88 -5.77 2.11
CA TYR A 17 -9.76 -6.45 2.73
C TYR A 17 -10.02 -6.71 4.22
N SER A 18 -9.34 -7.72 4.77
CA SER A 18 -9.46 -8.11 6.17
C SER A 18 -9.00 -7.00 7.11
N ASP A 19 -9.76 -6.81 8.18
CA ASP A 19 -9.45 -5.94 9.32
C ASP A 19 -8.64 -6.62 10.42
N ASN A 20 -8.35 -7.91 10.25
CA ASN A 20 -7.64 -8.73 11.21
C ASN A 20 -6.14 -8.85 10.85
N PRO A 21 -5.21 -8.31 11.67
CA PRO A 21 -3.78 -8.40 11.41
C PRO A 21 -3.22 -9.84 11.40
N TYR A 22 -3.95 -10.79 12.00
CA TYR A 22 -3.55 -12.19 12.10
C TYR A 22 -4.17 -13.07 11.00
N ASP A 23 -5.04 -12.51 10.17
CA ASP A 23 -5.72 -13.18 9.05
C ASP A 23 -5.86 -12.21 7.86
N PRO A 24 -4.74 -11.79 7.22
CA PRO A 24 -4.77 -10.80 6.15
C PRO A 24 -5.41 -11.36 4.87
N SER A 25 -5.99 -10.47 4.05
CA SER A 25 -6.49 -10.84 2.73
C SER A 25 -5.34 -11.16 1.78
N ILE A 26 -5.19 -12.44 1.41
CA ILE A 26 -4.10 -12.91 0.58
C ILE A 26 -4.41 -12.68 -0.91
N ILE A 27 -3.60 -11.84 -1.57
CA ILE A 27 -3.74 -11.58 -3.02
C ILE A 27 -2.93 -12.55 -3.90
N GLY A 28 -2.12 -13.41 -3.27
CA GLY A 28 -1.44 -14.53 -3.92
C GLY A 28 0.08 -14.40 -4.02
N ILE A 29 0.67 -15.23 -4.89
CA ILE A 29 2.10 -15.30 -5.17
C ILE A 29 2.41 -14.44 -6.39
N LEU A 30 3.28 -13.45 -6.21
CA LEU A 30 3.55 -12.41 -7.18
C LEU A 30 4.83 -12.69 -7.98
N ASP A 31 4.69 -12.68 -9.31
CA ASP A 31 5.80 -12.80 -10.28
C ASP A 31 5.67 -11.83 -11.48
N LYS A 32 4.74 -10.89 -11.38
CA LYS A 32 4.46 -9.84 -12.37
C LYS A 32 3.83 -8.63 -11.68
N ASP A 33 3.92 -7.45 -12.31
CA ASP A 33 3.28 -6.23 -11.81
C ASP A 33 1.84 -6.50 -11.37
N THR A 34 1.49 -6.01 -10.18
CA THR A 34 0.22 -6.29 -9.51
C THR A 34 -0.33 -5.03 -8.87
N ASN A 35 -1.64 -4.86 -8.87
CA ASN A 35 -2.29 -3.73 -8.21
C ASN A 35 -2.93 -4.17 -6.89
N ILE A 36 -2.86 -3.29 -5.89
CA ILE A 36 -3.63 -3.38 -4.64
C ILE A 36 -4.50 -2.15 -4.58
N SER A 37 -5.81 -2.32 -4.49
CA SER A 37 -6.74 -1.20 -4.45
C SER A 37 -7.97 -1.57 -3.65
N ASN A 38 -8.47 -0.63 -2.86
CA ASN A 38 -9.71 -0.81 -2.11
C ASN A 38 -10.45 0.52 -1.93
N ILE A 39 -11.70 0.43 -1.51
CA ILE A 39 -12.42 1.50 -0.80
C ILE A 39 -12.30 1.17 0.69
N PHE A 40 -11.84 2.11 1.48
CA PHE A 40 -11.53 1.91 2.89
C PHE A 40 -11.94 3.15 3.69
N GLY A 41 -12.32 2.96 4.95
CA GLY A 41 -12.85 4.04 5.78
C GLY A 41 -13.39 3.55 7.12
N ASP A 42 -14.03 4.44 7.88
CA ASP A 42 -14.71 4.12 9.15
C ASP A 42 -13.82 3.51 10.25
N ASN A 43 -12.55 3.94 10.32
CA ASN A 43 -11.50 3.37 11.18
C ASN A 43 -11.08 1.94 10.82
N ASN A 44 -11.55 1.40 9.69
CA ASN A 44 -11.09 0.12 9.19
C ASN A 44 -9.60 0.19 8.78
N ARG A 45 -8.92 -0.94 8.92
CA ARG A 45 -7.53 -1.15 8.52
C ARG A 45 -7.52 -2.31 7.53
N ASP A 46 -6.95 -2.10 6.36
CA ASP A 46 -6.79 -3.18 5.40
C ASP A 46 -5.46 -3.88 5.66
N TYR A 47 -5.51 -5.19 5.89
CA TYR A 47 -4.32 -6.03 5.95
C TYR A 47 -4.25 -6.90 4.68
N VAL A 48 -3.33 -6.54 3.79
CA VAL A 48 -3.15 -7.21 2.50
C VAL A 48 -1.90 -8.07 2.53
N GLY A 49 -2.06 -9.37 2.42
CA GLY A 49 -0.96 -10.33 2.39
C GLY A 49 -0.56 -10.71 0.97
N PHE A 50 0.73 -10.81 0.71
CA PHE A 50 1.26 -11.27 -0.58
C PHE A 50 2.63 -11.95 -0.42
N THR A 51 2.90 -12.91 -1.30
CA THR A 51 4.17 -13.63 -1.36
C THR A 51 4.93 -13.21 -2.61
N ILE A 52 6.18 -12.77 -2.48
CA ILE A 52 7.05 -12.53 -3.64
C ILE A 52 7.74 -13.84 -4.00
N LYS A 53 7.54 -14.29 -5.26
CA LYS A 53 8.09 -15.55 -5.76
C LYS A 53 9.62 -15.54 -5.77
N GLU A 54 10.22 -16.71 -5.60
CA GLU A 54 11.65 -16.90 -5.79
C GLU A 54 12.15 -16.38 -7.15
N ASN A 55 13.35 -15.78 -7.14
CA ASN A 55 13.95 -15.06 -8.27
C ASN A 55 13.20 -13.79 -8.72
N PHE A 56 12.21 -13.30 -7.97
CA PHE A 56 11.58 -12.00 -8.20
C PHE A 56 11.81 -11.06 -7.02
N PHE A 57 11.61 -9.77 -7.24
CA PHE A 57 11.59 -8.75 -6.18
C PHE A 57 10.64 -7.61 -6.58
N VAL A 58 10.11 -6.90 -5.58
CA VAL A 58 9.38 -5.65 -5.80
C VAL A 58 10.38 -4.50 -5.75
N GLU A 59 10.55 -3.83 -6.89
CA GLU A 59 11.46 -2.70 -7.07
C GLU A 59 10.86 -1.39 -6.54
N ALA A 60 9.55 -1.24 -6.67
CA ALA A 60 8.79 -0.06 -6.27
C ALA A 60 7.33 -0.43 -5.98
N ILE A 61 6.70 0.34 -5.09
CA ILE A 61 5.26 0.37 -4.91
C ILE A 61 4.83 1.80 -5.14
N ASN A 62 4.17 2.06 -6.27
CA ASN A 62 3.77 3.42 -6.64
C ASN A 62 2.33 3.67 -6.20
N LEU A 63 2.08 4.78 -5.52
CA LEU A 63 0.71 5.26 -5.31
C LEU A 63 0.18 5.79 -6.64
N ILE A 64 -0.79 5.11 -7.22
CA ILE A 64 -1.39 5.46 -8.52
C ILE A 64 -2.55 6.41 -8.35
N ASP A 65 -3.36 6.20 -7.31
CA ASP A 65 -4.57 6.96 -7.08
C ASP A 65 -4.89 7.01 -5.59
N TYR A 66 -5.50 8.11 -5.17
CA TYR A 66 -5.99 8.28 -3.81
C TYR A 66 -7.14 9.28 -3.78
N TYR A 67 -8.22 8.88 -3.11
CA TYR A 67 -9.35 9.74 -2.80
C TYR A 67 -9.71 9.59 -1.32
N GLY A 68 -10.14 10.68 -0.69
CA GLY A 68 -10.50 10.71 0.72
C GLY A 68 -10.92 12.12 1.14
N GLN A 69 -11.77 12.25 2.16
CA GLN A 69 -12.06 13.55 2.77
C GLN A 69 -10.83 14.07 3.49
N ASP A 70 -10.28 13.23 4.37
CA ASP A 70 -8.93 13.37 4.88
C ASP A 70 -7.96 13.06 3.74
N LYS A 71 -6.98 13.94 3.57
CA LYS A 71 -6.03 13.96 2.45
C LYS A 71 -4.74 13.21 2.77
N ILE A 72 -4.70 12.59 3.95
CA ILE A 72 -3.58 11.82 4.45
C ILE A 72 -4.12 10.50 4.98
N ALA A 73 -3.50 9.39 4.58
CA ALA A 73 -3.72 8.05 5.14
C ALA A 73 -2.37 7.43 5.53
N PHE A 74 -2.38 6.28 6.20
CA PHE A 74 -1.17 5.61 6.68
C PHE A 74 -0.98 4.24 6.03
N PHE A 75 0.27 3.90 5.71
CA PHE A 75 0.64 2.53 5.33
C PHE A 75 1.85 2.02 6.13
N ALA A 76 1.95 0.70 6.27
CA ALA A 76 3.13 0.02 6.76
C ALA A 76 3.28 -1.36 6.11
N ILE A 77 4.53 -1.81 5.93
CA ILE A 77 4.84 -3.12 5.33
C ILE A 77 5.75 -3.89 6.30
N GLN A 78 5.36 -5.10 6.64
CA GLN A 78 6.16 -6.04 7.43
C GLN A 78 6.48 -7.27 6.56
N LYS A 79 7.72 -7.78 6.67
CA LYS A 79 8.07 -9.09 6.11
C LYS A 79 7.67 -10.19 7.09
N ASN A 80 6.49 -10.76 6.87
CA ASN A 80 5.90 -11.84 7.65
C ASN A 80 4.61 -12.32 6.95
N ASP A 81 4.04 -13.44 7.38
CA ASP A 81 2.72 -13.92 6.94
C ASP A 81 1.54 -13.22 7.64
N LYS A 82 1.83 -12.46 8.72
CA LYS A 82 0.89 -11.71 9.57
C LYS A 82 1.45 -10.36 9.96
N PHE A 83 0.57 -9.39 10.22
CA PHE A 83 0.99 -8.06 10.69
C PHE A 83 1.12 -8.01 12.22
N THR A 84 2.26 -8.43 12.74
CA THR A 84 2.58 -8.41 14.19
C THR A 84 3.43 -7.19 14.60
N ALA A 85 3.69 -6.28 13.67
CA ALA A 85 4.43 -5.05 13.94
C ALA A 85 3.66 -4.10 14.87
N GLU A 86 2.32 -4.15 14.86
CA GLU A 86 1.47 -3.15 15.53
C GLU A 86 1.95 -1.73 15.16
N ASP A 87 2.43 -0.94 16.12
CA ASP A 87 2.98 0.39 15.88
C ASP A 87 4.52 0.46 16.06
N ASP A 88 5.17 -0.70 16.23
CA ASP A 88 6.63 -0.81 16.31
C ASP A 88 7.27 -0.71 14.92
N ILE A 89 7.70 0.50 14.58
CA ILE A 89 8.36 0.83 13.31
C ILE A 89 9.66 0.04 13.07
N THR A 90 10.28 -0.54 14.10
CA THR A 90 11.51 -1.33 13.94
C THR A 90 11.25 -2.68 13.28
N LYS A 91 9.99 -3.13 13.29
CA LYS A 91 9.51 -4.34 12.61
C LYS A 91 8.98 -4.07 11.20
N MET A 92 8.92 -2.80 10.78
CA MET A 92 8.39 -2.39 9.49
C MET A 92 9.54 -2.14 8.49
N LEU A 93 9.41 -2.67 7.29
CA LEU A 93 10.36 -2.42 6.19
C LEU A 93 10.12 -1.09 5.49
N SER A 94 8.87 -0.65 5.42
CA SER A 94 8.50 0.66 4.88
C SER A 94 7.24 1.10 5.60
N TYR A 95 7.15 2.38 5.91
CA TYR A 95 5.97 2.94 6.56
C TYR A 95 5.88 4.44 6.30
N GLY A 96 4.68 5.00 6.52
CA GLY A 96 4.50 6.44 6.56
C GLY A 96 3.11 6.87 6.11
N HIS A 97 2.96 8.19 6.06
CA HIS A 97 1.77 8.83 5.51
C HIS A 97 1.81 8.85 3.99
N PHE A 98 0.64 8.73 3.35
CA PHE A 98 0.47 8.83 1.90
C PHE A 98 -0.80 9.64 1.58
N GLY A 99 -0.91 10.13 0.35
CA GLY A 99 -2.02 10.98 -0.10
C GLY A 99 -1.55 12.38 -0.51
N PRO A 100 -2.43 13.23 -1.06
CA PRO A 100 -2.04 14.51 -1.66
C PRO A 100 -1.39 15.50 -0.69
N GLU A 101 -1.74 15.45 0.60
CA GLU A 101 -1.19 16.35 1.63
C GLU A 101 -0.04 15.73 2.44
N SER A 102 0.35 14.50 2.12
CA SER A 102 1.54 13.89 2.74
C SER A 102 2.83 14.61 2.33
N SER A 103 3.82 14.67 3.22
CA SER A 103 5.14 15.23 2.89
C SER A 103 5.86 14.41 1.82
N TYR A 104 5.64 13.10 1.84
CA TYR A 104 6.16 12.11 0.90
C TYR A 104 5.09 11.08 0.57
N ASN A 105 5.27 10.29 -0.48
CA ASN A 105 4.34 9.23 -0.89
C ASN A 105 3.03 9.82 -1.46
N LYS A 106 3.19 10.85 -2.29
CA LYS A 106 2.11 11.45 -3.08
C LYS A 106 1.75 10.58 -4.28
N VAL A 107 0.61 10.85 -4.89
CA VAL A 107 0.20 10.21 -6.15
C VAL A 107 1.32 10.37 -7.20
N GLY A 108 1.66 9.25 -7.86
CA GLY A 108 2.78 9.12 -8.79
C GLY A 108 4.13 8.79 -8.14
N GLN A 109 4.24 8.70 -6.81
CA GLN A 109 5.49 8.43 -6.12
C GLN A 109 5.61 6.98 -5.61
N ASN A 110 6.86 6.50 -5.54
CA ASN A 110 7.20 5.25 -4.88
C ASN A 110 7.15 5.41 -3.35
N ILE A 111 6.52 4.46 -2.67
CA ILE A 111 6.36 4.44 -1.21
C ILE A 111 7.36 3.52 -0.51
N LEU A 112 8.15 2.72 -1.24
CA LEU A 112 9.15 1.80 -0.65
C LEU A 112 10.39 2.52 -0.17
N TYR A 113 10.28 3.18 0.98
CA TYR A 113 11.39 3.80 1.68
C TYR A 113 11.24 3.67 3.20
N TYR A 114 12.35 3.49 3.88
CA TYR A 114 12.42 3.41 5.33
C TYR A 114 13.04 4.66 5.94
N SER A 115 12.61 5.01 7.14
CA SER A 115 13.22 6.06 7.97
C SER A 115 13.31 5.55 9.39
N LYS A 116 14.44 5.79 10.07
CA LYS A 116 14.62 5.36 11.46
C LYS A 116 13.83 6.22 12.45
N ASN A 117 13.61 7.48 12.08
CA ASN A 117 12.85 8.48 12.82
C ASN A 117 12.42 9.63 11.88
N MET A 118 11.67 10.60 12.40
CA MET A 118 11.14 11.73 11.63
C MET A 118 12.22 12.63 11.01
N ASP A 119 13.41 12.70 11.62
CA ASP A 119 14.50 13.59 11.18
C ASP A 119 15.55 12.88 10.32
N SER A 120 15.37 11.58 10.06
CA SER A 120 16.33 10.76 9.31
C SER A 120 16.08 10.80 7.81
N ASN A 121 17.16 10.69 7.04
CA ASN A 121 17.06 10.44 5.61
C ASN A 121 16.26 9.16 5.34
N ARG A 122 15.55 9.14 4.21
CA ARG A 122 14.79 7.98 3.77
C ARG A 122 15.67 7.08 2.89
N ASP A 123 15.83 5.83 3.29
CA ASP A 123 16.58 4.84 2.52
C ASP A 123 15.61 4.07 1.60
N LYS A 124 15.97 3.91 0.33
CA LYS A 124 15.16 3.14 -0.62
C LYS A 124 15.15 1.66 -0.21
N VAL A 125 13.97 1.05 -0.27
CA VAL A 125 13.76 -0.36 0.07
C VAL A 125 13.38 -1.14 -1.20
N VAL A 126 13.81 -2.39 -1.27
CA VAL A 126 13.31 -3.41 -2.20
C VAL A 126 12.75 -4.56 -1.39
N LEU A 127 11.70 -5.20 -1.89
CA LEU A 127 11.13 -6.39 -1.24
C LEU A 127 11.64 -7.64 -1.97
N ASP A 128 12.54 -8.38 -1.33
CA ASP A 128 13.07 -9.66 -1.80
C ASP A 128 12.03 -10.79 -1.73
N PRO A 129 12.31 -12.00 -2.25
CA PRO A 129 11.44 -13.15 -2.06
C PRO A 129 11.01 -13.38 -0.60
N GLY A 130 9.76 -13.82 -0.42
CA GLY A 130 9.14 -14.11 0.87
C GLY A 130 7.75 -13.49 1.05
N ASP A 131 7.21 -13.66 2.25
CA ASP A 131 5.87 -13.20 2.62
C ASP A 131 5.88 -11.81 3.22
N TYR A 132 4.87 -11.02 2.87
CA TYR A 132 4.68 -9.66 3.33
C TYR A 132 3.21 -9.41 3.67
N VAL A 133 3.01 -8.53 4.65
CA VAL A 133 1.70 -7.92 4.91
C VAL A 133 1.85 -6.41 4.82
N MET A 134 0.97 -5.78 4.04
CA MET A 134 0.80 -4.34 3.97
C MET A 134 -0.45 -3.94 4.77
N ARG A 135 -0.26 -3.13 5.81
CA ARG A 135 -1.32 -2.42 6.53
C ARG A 135 -1.62 -1.12 5.80
N ILE A 136 -2.88 -0.84 5.50
CA ILE A 136 -3.37 0.44 5.03
C ILE A 136 -4.45 0.92 6.01
N GLN A 137 -4.41 2.17 6.43
CA GLN A 137 -5.34 2.69 7.43
C GLN A 137 -5.77 4.11 7.08
N GLN A 138 -7.06 4.39 7.26
CA GLN A 138 -7.58 5.76 7.26
C GLN A 138 -8.44 6.05 8.49
N GLY A 139 -8.16 7.18 9.16
CA GLY A 139 -8.80 7.52 10.43
C GLY A 139 -10.11 8.32 10.30
N ASN A 140 -10.19 9.25 9.36
CA ASN A 140 -11.26 10.27 9.34
C ASN A 140 -12.01 10.35 8.01
N SER A 141 -12.19 9.23 7.31
CA SER A 141 -12.97 9.21 6.06
C SER A 141 -13.78 7.94 5.96
N GLU A 142 -15.05 8.07 5.61
CA GLU A 142 -15.97 6.94 5.46
C GLU A 142 -15.89 6.29 4.07
N ASN A 143 -15.39 7.03 3.08
CA ASN A 143 -15.35 6.60 1.67
C ASN A 143 -14.02 7.01 1.01
N ALA A 144 -12.90 6.67 1.63
CA ALA A 144 -11.60 6.84 0.98
C ALA A 144 -11.32 5.68 0.02
N SER A 145 -10.42 5.87 -0.93
CA SER A 145 -9.95 4.81 -1.81
C SER A 145 -8.49 5.02 -2.16
N TYR A 146 -7.82 3.92 -2.50
CA TYR A 146 -6.43 3.94 -2.93
C TYR A 146 -6.20 2.94 -4.06
N GLU A 147 -5.15 3.19 -4.83
CA GLU A 147 -4.57 2.19 -5.72
C GLU A 147 -3.05 2.28 -5.63
N PHE A 148 -2.42 1.15 -5.30
CA PHE A 148 -0.99 0.94 -5.38
C PHE A 148 -0.67 0.00 -6.54
N LYS A 149 0.41 0.29 -7.24
CA LYS A 149 0.99 -0.63 -8.24
C LYS A 149 2.34 -1.13 -7.76
N LEU A 150 2.43 -2.44 -7.55
CA LEU A 150 3.66 -3.16 -7.24
C LEU A 150 4.40 -3.41 -8.55
N ILE A 151 5.62 -2.91 -8.65
CA ILE A 151 6.50 -3.07 -9.80
C ILE A 151 7.45 -4.23 -9.54
N ILE A 152 7.25 -5.33 -10.27
CA ILE A 152 7.95 -6.60 -10.00
C ILE A 152 8.96 -6.89 -11.10
N ARG A 153 10.13 -7.34 -10.70
CA ARG A 153 11.27 -7.61 -11.58
C ARG A 153 11.84 -8.99 -11.28
N ALA A 154 12.32 -9.66 -12.32
CA ALA A 154 13.12 -10.86 -12.18
C ALA A 154 14.55 -10.49 -11.78
N LYS A 155 15.16 -11.27 -10.89
CA LYS A 155 16.60 -11.22 -10.63
C LYS A 155 17.31 -11.78 -11.86
N ASN A 156 18.15 -10.98 -12.50
CA ASN A 156 19.04 -11.48 -13.55
C ASN A 156 19.97 -12.53 -12.91
N LYS A 157 20.01 -13.72 -13.49
CA LYS A 157 20.92 -14.80 -13.08
C LYS A 157 22.35 -14.51 -13.51
#